data_AF-A0A8J8DBT5-F1
#
_entry.id   AF-A0A8J8DBT5-F1
#
_cell.length_a   1.000
_cell.length_b   1.000
_cell.length_c   1.000
_cell.angle_alpha   90.00
_cell.angle_beta   90.00
_cell.angle_gamma   90.00
#
_symmetry.space_group_name_H-M   'P 1'
#
loop_
_entity.id
_entity.type
_entity.pdbx_description
1 polymer ?
#
loop_
_entity_poly.entity_id
_entity_poly.type
_entity_poly.pdbx_seq_one_letter_code
_entity_poly.pdbx_strand_id
1 'polypeptide(L)' 'MISIDNALISTEVIEEQFVCDLNKCKGACCEDGDAGAPLSNEELDFILKSYEAAKTYMTEEGIKETE' A
#
# COMPACT_ATOMS: atom_id res chain seq x y z
N MET A 1 -4.59 24.90 -12.87
CA MET A 1 -3.54 24.69 -13.89
C MET A 1 -2.53 25.82 -13.82
N ILE A 2 -1.24 25.52 -13.70
CA ILE A 2 -0.11 26.46 -13.64
C ILE A 2 0.80 26.17 -14.83
N SER A 3 1.23 27.20 -15.55
CA SER A 3 2.16 27.04 -16.68
C SER A 3 3.58 27.34 -16.22
N ILE A 4 4.52 26.43 -16.45
CA ILE A 4 5.96 26.62 -16.24
C ILE A 4 6.69 26.14 -17.49
N ASP A 5 7.44 27.04 -18.12
CA ASP A 5 8.10 26.82 -19.41
C ASP A 5 7.12 26.23 -20.45
N ASN A 6 7.36 24.98 -20.86
CA ASN A 6 6.55 24.23 -21.82
C ASN A 6 5.65 23.17 -21.17
N ALA A 7 5.42 23.23 -19.85
CA ALA A 7 4.60 22.29 -19.09
C ALA A 7 3.36 22.97 -18.48
N LEU A 8 2.22 22.27 -18.55
CA LEU A 8 0.99 22.61 -17.83
C LEU A 8 0.86 21.67 -16.63
N ILE A 9 0.87 22.26 -15.43
CA ILE A 9 0.87 21.55 -14.16
C ILE A 9 -0.52 21.68 -13.52
N SER A 10 -1.11 20.57 -13.09
CA SER A 10 -2.38 20.63 -12.34
C SER A 10 -2.18 21.37 -11.03
N THR A 11 -3.15 22.20 -10.64
CA THR A 11 -3.13 22.86 -9.32
C THR A 11 -3.26 21.85 -8.18
N GLU A 12 -3.84 20.68 -8.44
CA GLU A 12 -3.92 19.56 -7.51
C GLU A 12 -2.53 19.14 -7.00
N VAL A 13 -1.47 19.29 -7.80
CA VAL A 13 -0.09 18.97 -7.38
C VAL A 13 0.34 19.79 -6.14
N ILE A 14 -0.26 20.95 -5.91
CA ILE A 14 0.03 21.79 -4.73
C ILE A 14 -0.88 21.42 -3.55
N GLU A 15 -2.10 20.96 -3.84
CA GLU A 15 -3.15 20.70 -2.85
C GLU A 15 -3.05 19.28 -2.28
N GLU A 16 -2.62 18.33 -3.10
CA GLU A 16 -2.55 16.91 -2.77
C GLU A 16 -1.48 16.59 -1.73
N GLN A 17 -1.84 15.70 -0.80
CA GLN A 17 -0.95 15.23 0.26
C GLN A 17 -0.29 13.93 -0.18
N PHE A 18 0.86 14.04 -0.86
CA PHE A 18 1.60 12.88 -1.36
C PHE A 18 2.28 12.03 -0.27
N VAL A 19 2.24 12.48 0.99
CA VAL A 19 2.78 11.77 2.15
C VAL A 19 1.77 11.82 3.29
N CYS A 20 1.63 10.71 4.00
CA CYS A 20 0.74 10.63 5.16
C CYS A 20 1.23 11.54 6.30
N ASP A 21 0.31 12.32 6.87
CA ASP A 21 0.54 12.99 8.15
C ASP A 21 0.37 11.98 9.30
N LEU A 22 1.47 11.30 9.63
CA LEU A 22 1.51 10.32 10.72
C LEU A 22 1.25 10.94 12.10
N ASN A 23 1.47 12.25 12.28
CA ASN A 23 1.16 12.91 13.53
C ASN A 23 -0.34 13.07 13.74
N LYS A 24 -1.09 13.33 12.66
CA LYS A 24 -2.54 13.41 12.67
C LYS A 24 -3.22 12.05 12.70
N CYS A 25 -2.73 11.11 11.88
CA CYS A 25 -3.35 9.82 11.65
C CYS A 25 -2.94 8.75 12.68
N LYS A 26 -1.70 8.80 13.19
CA LYS A 26 -1.13 7.77 14.08
C LYS A 26 -1.17 6.33 13.54
N GLY A 27 -1.31 6.17 12.21
CA GLY A 27 -1.42 4.86 11.56
C GLY A 27 -2.85 4.34 11.42
N ALA A 28 -3.86 5.05 11.94
CA ALA A 28 -5.26 4.63 11.85
C ALA A 28 -5.73 4.38 10.42
N CYS A 29 -5.35 5.21 9.44
CA CYS A 29 -5.73 4.98 8.03
C CYS A 29 -5.06 3.75 7.38
N CYS A 30 -3.97 3.25 7.96
CA CYS A 30 -3.30 2.02 7.51
C CYS A 30 -3.88 0.78 8.17
N GLU A 31 -4.52 0.94 9.35
CA GLU A 31 -5.23 -0.11 10.08
C GLU A 31 -6.69 -0.21 9.61
N ASP A 32 -7.39 0.93 9.47
CA ASP A 32 -8.73 1.06 8.88
C ASP A 32 -8.73 0.94 7.34
N GLY A 33 -7.54 0.97 6.71
CA GLY A 33 -7.34 0.85 5.27
C GLY A 33 -7.51 -0.59 4.80
N ASP A 34 -8.76 -1.07 4.81
CA ASP A 34 -9.20 -2.48 4.85
C ASP A 34 -8.80 -3.42 3.69
N ALA A 35 -7.91 -3.05 2.74
CA ALA A 35 -7.56 -3.99 1.65
C ALA A 35 -6.20 -3.78 0.96
N GLY A 36 -5.49 -2.68 1.23
CA GLY A 36 -4.41 -2.27 0.33
C GLY A 36 -4.90 -2.13 -1.12
N ALA A 37 -4.01 -2.25 -2.10
CA ALA A 37 -4.42 -2.35 -3.50
C ALA A 37 -5.04 -3.73 -3.76
N PRO A 38 -6.19 -3.82 -4.48
CA PRO A 38 -6.75 -5.11 -4.84
C PRO A 38 -5.76 -5.88 -5.72
N LEU A 39 -5.53 -7.14 -5.37
CA LEU A 39 -4.70 -8.03 -6.17
C LEU A 39 -5.48 -8.51 -7.40
N SER A 40 -4.80 -8.56 -8.53
CA SER A 40 -5.26 -9.36 -9.66
C SER A 40 -5.15 -10.85 -9.35
N ASN A 41 -5.90 -11.67 -10.08
CA ASN A 41 -5.82 -13.14 -9.94
C ASN A 41 -4.40 -13.66 -10.21
N GLU A 42 -3.66 -13.00 -11.11
CA GLU A 42 -2.28 -13.38 -11.44
C GLU A 42 -1.33 -13.10 -10.27
N GLU A 43 -1.44 -11.92 -9.65
CA GLU A 43 -0.64 -11.56 -8.46
C GLU A 43 -0.93 -12.49 -7.28
N LEU A 44 -2.20 -12.85 -7.07
CA LEU A 44 -2.61 -13.80 -6.04
C LEU A 44 -1.96 -15.17 -6.25
N ASP A 45 -1.93 -15.65 -7.49
CA ASP A 45 -1.33 -16.92 -7.87
C ASP A 45 0.17 -16.99 -7.55
N PHE A 46 0.90 -15.89 -7.76
CA PHE A 46 2.32 -15.79 -7.41
C PHE A 46 2.55 -15.81 -5.90
N ILE A 47 1.71 -15.12 -5.14
CA ILE A 47 1.80 -15.07 -3.68
C ILE A 47 1.58 -16.48 -3.09
N LEU A 48 0.53 -17.18 -3.52
CA LEU A 48 0.22 -18.53 -3.03
C LEU A 48 1.35 -19.53 -3.34
N LYS A 49 1.96 -19.46 -4.53
CA LYS A 49 3.11 -20.30 -4.90
C LYS A 49 4.35 -20.02 -4.04
N SER A 50 4.48 -18.81 -3.52
CA SER A 50 5.63 -18.36 -2.74
C SER A 50 5.46 -18.58 -1.24
N TYR A 51 4.24 -18.90 -0.78
CA TYR A 51 3.91 -18.99 0.64
C TYR A 51 4.80 -19.97 1.41
N GLU A 52 5.03 -21.18 0.88
CA GLU A 52 5.87 -22.18 1.55
C GLU A 52 7.31 -21.71 1.76
N ALA A 53 7.86 -20.92 0.83
CA ALA A 53 9.19 -20.33 1.00
C ALA A 53 9.17 -19.23 2.07
N ALA A 54 8.14 -18.37 2.07
CA ALA A 54 7.98 -17.30 3.05
C ALA A 54 7.75 -17.82 4.47
N LYS A 55 6.98 -18.91 4.62
CA LYS A 55 6.62 -19.55 5.89
C LYS A 55 7.84 -19.85 6.76
N THR A 56 8.97 -20.19 6.15
CA THR A 56 10.23 -20.48 6.87
C THR A 56 10.81 -19.30 7.64
N TYR A 57 10.38 -18.06 7.32
CA TYR A 57 10.83 -16.82 7.97
C TYR A 57 9.77 -16.22 8.91
N MET A 58 8.59 -16.84 9.03
CA MET A 58 7.48 -16.32 9.81
C MET A 58 7.55 -16.80 11.27
N THR A 59 6.98 -16.00 12.18
CA THR A 59 6.76 -16.43 13.57
C THR A 59 5.58 -17.42 13.62
N GLU A 60 5.49 -18.22 14.69
CA GLU A 60 4.35 -19.12 14.88
C GLU A 60 3.00 -18.37 14.90
N GLU A 61 2.98 -17.18 15.50
CA GLU A 61 1.81 -16.29 15.50
C GLU A 61 1.45 -15.83 14.08
N GLY A 62 2.45 -15.42 13.28
CA GLY A 62 2.23 -15.01 11.90
C GLY A 62 1.73 -16.14 11.01
N ILE A 63 2.20 -17.37 11.22
CA ILE A 63 1.72 -18.55 10.48
C ILE A 63 0.24 -18.82 10.79
N LYS A 64 -0.14 -18.76 12.08
CA LYS A 64 -1.50 -19.03 12.53
C LYS A 64 -2.53 -18.03 12.00
N GLU A 65 -2.13 -16.78 11.77
CA GLU A 65 -3.01 -15.74 11.22
C GLU A 65 -3.23 -15.90 9.71
N THR A 66 -2.33 -16.59 9.01
CA THR A 66 -2.39 -16.80 7.55
C THR A 66 -2.95 -18.17 7.13
N GLU A 67 -3.32 -19.05 8.08
CA GLU A 67 -3.91 -20.38 7.88
C GLU A 67 -5.42 -20.39 8.15
#